data_AF-A0A973QSB2-F1
#
_entry.id   AF-A0A973QSB2-F1
#
_cell.length_a   1.000
_cell.length_b   1.000
_cell.length_c   1.000
_cell.angle_alpha   90.00
_cell.angle_beta   90.00
_cell.angle_gamma   90.00
#
_symmetry.space_group_name_H-M   'P 1'
#
loop_
_entity.id
_entity.type
_entity.pdbx_description
1 polymer ?
#
loop_
_entity_poly.entity_id
_entity_poly.type
_entity_poly.pdbx_seq_one_letter_code
_entity_poly.pdbx_strand_id
1 'polypeptide(L)'
;GNGYYRLVNRTNGMVADGWGSTANGAPARQAAWNGGNNQQWQITHRGDGRYSIANRTTGLVLDGGGTVAAGATTKQWTWQQSNNLLWTFSAAG
;
A
#
# COMPACT_ATOMS: atom_id res chain seq x y z
N GLY A 1 -7.45 17.85 4.74
CA GLY A 1 -7.02 16.80 3.80
C GLY A 1 -8.02 15.67 3.85
N ASN A 2 -8.40 15.09 2.72
CA ASN A 2 -9.56 14.17 2.60
C ASN A 2 -9.29 12.75 3.15
N GLY A 3 -8.33 12.57 4.06
CA GLY A 3 -7.98 11.25 4.63
C GLY A 3 -7.15 10.33 3.73
N TYR A 4 -6.67 10.83 2.58
CA TYR A 4 -5.84 10.07 1.65
C TYR A 4 -4.43 10.64 1.54
N TYR A 5 -3.47 9.74 1.36
CA TYR A 5 -2.05 10.02 1.30
C TYR A 5 -1.46 9.50 0.00
N ARG A 6 -0.31 10.07 -0.37
CA ARG A 6 0.55 9.58 -1.45
C ARG A 6 1.81 9.02 -0.80
N LEU A 7 2.15 7.77 -1.09
CA LEU A 7 3.38 7.16 -0.61
C LEU A 7 4.48 7.46 -1.63
N VAL A 8 5.44 8.33 -1.27
CA VAL A 8 6.45 8.87 -2.18
C VAL A 8 7.79 8.19 -1.94
N ASN A 9 8.36 7.59 -2.98
CA ASN A 9 9.75 7.18 -2.97
C ASN A 9 10.64 8.42 -3.04
N ARG A 10 11.45 8.66 -2.00
CA ARG A 10 12.29 9.86 -1.90
C ARG A 10 13.52 9.84 -2.80
N THR A 11 13.92 8.68 -3.32
CA THR A 11 15.05 8.53 -4.25
C THR A 11 14.73 9.07 -5.64
N ASN A 12 13.50 8.88 -6.13
CA ASN A 12 13.14 9.20 -7.51
C ASN A 12 11.85 10.04 -7.66
N GLY A 13 11.13 10.32 -6.57
CA GLY A 13 9.90 11.12 -6.58
C GLY A 13 8.65 10.38 -7.09
N MET A 14 8.78 9.12 -7.53
CA MET A 14 7.65 8.29 -7.93
C MET A 14 6.82 7.85 -6.71
N VAL A 15 5.62 7.36 -6.97
CA VAL A 15 4.60 7.10 -5.95
C VAL A 15 4.06 5.70 -6.06
N ALA A 16 3.61 5.14 -4.93
CA ALA A 16 2.92 3.85 -4.93
C ALA A 16 1.62 3.94 -5.74
N ASP A 17 1.44 3.01 -6.68
CA ASP A 17 0.36 2.96 -7.65
C ASP A 17 -0.26 1.56 -7.68
N GLY A 18 -1.57 1.48 -7.44
CA GLY A 18 -2.33 0.23 -7.48
C GLY A 18 -2.75 -0.22 -8.89
N TRP A 19 -2.46 0.59 -9.91
CA TRP A 19 -2.76 0.42 -11.33
C TRP A 19 -4.26 0.24 -11.65
N GLY A 20 -5.14 0.58 -10.70
CA GLY A 20 -6.59 0.34 -10.79
C GLY A 20 -7.00 -1.14 -10.77
N SER A 21 -6.07 -2.05 -10.46
CA SER A 21 -6.34 -3.49 -10.47
C SER A 21 -7.21 -3.92 -9.29
N THR A 22 -8.31 -4.61 -9.59
CA THR A 22 -9.23 -5.19 -8.59
C THR A 22 -8.89 -6.64 -8.22
N ALA A 23 -7.88 -7.24 -8.87
CA ALA A 23 -7.47 -8.61 -8.61
C ALA A 23 -6.54 -8.74 -7.39
N ASN A 24 -6.84 -9.71 -6.53
CA ASN A 24 -5.94 -10.13 -5.46
C ASN A 24 -4.62 -10.66 -6.02
N GLY A 25 -3.52 -10.24 -5.40
CA GLY A 25 -2.17 -10.61 -5.82
C GLY A 25 -1.58 -9.71 -6.91
N ALA A 26 -2.34 -8.74 -7.42
CA ALA A 26 -1.82 -7.75 -8.36
C ALA A 26 -0.69 -6.93 -7.71
N PRO A 27 0.42 -6.65 -8.42
CA PRO A 27 1.52 -5.87 -7.87
C PRO A 27 1.09 -4.46 -7.45
N ALA A 28 1.63 -3.98 -6.33
CA ALA A 28 1.73 -2.55 -6.06
C ALA A 28 3.01 -2.04 -6.75
N ARG A 29 2.88 -1.03 -7.61
CA ARG A 29 3.97 -0.53 -8.47
C ARG A 29 4.37 0.87 -8.05
N GLN A 30 5.44 1.39 -8.63
CA GLN A 30 5.74 2.82 -8.59
C GLN A 30 5.51 3.44 -9.95
N ALA A 31 4.96 4.66 -9.97
CA ALA A 31 4.75 5.44 -11.18
C ALA A 31 4.93 6.94 -10.91
N ALA A 32 5.10 7.73 -11.96
CA ALA A 32 5.03 9.18 -11.84
C ALA A 32 3.65 9.60 -11.31
N TRP A 33 3.64 10.61 -10.43
CA TRP A 33 2.37 11.14 -9.89
C TRP A 33 1.53 11.76 -11.00
N ASN A 34 0.29 11.30 -11.14
CA ASN A 34 -0.67 11.82 -12.12
C ASN A 34 -2.00 12.30 -11.48
N GLY A 35 -2.13 12.27 -10.15
CA GLY A 35 -3.35 12.68 -9.47
C GLY A 35 -4.44 11.61 -9.38
N GLY A 36 -4.26 10.47 -10.05
CA GLY A 36 -5.24 9.38 -10.08
C GLY A 36 -5.55 8.81 -8.71
N ASN A 37 -6.79 8.39 -8.49
CA ASN A 37 -7.21 7.75 -7.24
C ASN A 37 -6.45 6.43 -6.97
N ASN A 38 -5.95 5.76 -8.01
CA ASN A 38 -5.13 4.56 -7.89
C ASN A 38 -3.75 4.83 -7.29
N GLN A 39 -3.35 6.10 -7.16
CA GLN A 39 -2.11 6.54 -6.51
C GLN A 39 -2.35 7.15 -5.11
N GLN A 40 -3.59 7.08 -4.63
CA GLN A 40 -4.01 7.62 -3.34
C GLN A 40 -4.37 6.47 -2.40
N TRP A 41 -3.90 6.57 -1.16
CA TRP A 41 -3.99 5.49 -0.19
C TRP A 41 -4.53 5.98 1.14
N GLN A 42 -5.47 5.24 1.70
CA GLN A 42 -5.99 5.46 3.05
C GLN A 42 -5.18 4.63 4.04
N ILE A 43 -4.61 5.29 5.05
CA ILE A 43 -3.86 4.65 6.12
C ILE A 43 -4.79 4.56 7.34
N THR A 44 -5.13 3.35 7.75
CA THR A 44 -6.06 3.10 8.86
C THR A 44 -5.34 2.35 9.98
N HIS A 45 -5.33 2.91 11.18
CA HIS A 45 -4.82 2.22 12.38
C HIS A 45 -5.73 1.04 12.73
N ARG A 46 -5.12 -0.12 13.01
CA ARG A 46 -5.80 -1.40 13.28
C ARG A 46 -5.48 -1.95 14.68
N GLY A 47 -4.93 -1.11 15.57
CA GLY A 47 -4.46 -1.51 16.90
C GLY A 47 -2.95 -1.78 16.97
N ASP A 48 -2.38 -1.63 18.15
CA ASP A 48 -0.96 -1.93 18.46
C ASP A 48 0.07 -1.29 17.51
N GLY A 49 -0.22 -0.08 17.02
CA GLY A 49 0.65 0.64 16.09
C GLY A 49 0.73 0.00 14.70
N ARG A 50 -0.18 -0.90 14.35
CA ARG A 50 -0.29 -1.54 13.03
C ARG A 50 -1.33 -0.85 12.18
N TYR A 51 -1.12 -0.85 10.88
CA TYR A 51 -1.93 -0.13 9.91
C TYR A 51 -2.25 -0.98 8.69
N SER A 52 -3.47 -0.85 8.17
CA SER A 52 -3.78 -1.25 6.79
C SER A 52 -3.63 -0.05 5.87
N ILE A 53 -3.12 -0.28 4.66
CA ILE A 53 -2.87 0.78 3.65
C ILE A 53 -3.72 0.46 2.42
N ALA A 54 -4.90 1.07 2.31
CA ALA A 54 -5.92 0.74 1.30
C ALA A 54 -5.87 1.68 0.10
N ASN A 55 -5.92 1.14 -1.12
CA ASN A 55 -6.00 1.92 -2.34
C ASN A 55 -7.37 2.60 -2.46
N ARG A 56 -7.41 3.90 -2.80
CA ARG A 56 -8.67 4.65 -2.90
C ARG A 56 -9.59 4.15 -4.02
N THR A 57 -9.03 3.69 -5.14
CA THR A 57 -9.83 3.21 -6.27
C THR A 57 -10.48 1.86 -5.98
N THR A 58 -9.75 0.93 -5.37
CA THR A 58 -10.16 -0.48 -5.32
C THR A 58 -10.52 -0.98 -3.93
N GLY A 59 -10.10 -0.27 -2.88
CA GLY A 59 -10.22 -0.73 -1.49
C GLY A 59 -9.28 -1.88 -1.11
N LEU A 60 -8.52 -2.43 -2.07
CA LEU A 60 -7.50 -3.45 -1.78
C LEU A 60 -6.37 -2.83 -0.95
N VAL A 61 -5.81 -3.62 -0.05
CA VAL A 61 -4.75 -3.21 0.88
C VAL A 61 -3.38 -3.70 0.44
N LEU A 62 -2.33 -2.95 0.78
CA LEU A 62 -0.95 -3.34 0.55
C LEU A 62 -0.63 -4.67 1.26
N ASP A 63 -0.09 -5.62 0.50
CA ASP A 63 0.19 -6.98 0.93
C ASP A 63 1.69 -7.31 0.77
N GLY A 64 2.33 -7.74 1.86
CA GLY A 64 3.73 -8.19 1.85
C GLY A 64 3.94 -9.61 1.33
N GLY A 65 2.87 -10.41 1.18
CA GLY A 65 2.92 -11.80 0.73
C GLY A 65 3.15 -12.84 1.84
N GLY A 66 3.35 -12.42 3.09
CA GLY A 66 3.58 -13.32 4.23
C GLY A 66 5.04 -13.77 4.34
N THR A 67 5.27 -15.06 4.57
CA THR A 67 6.63 -15.63 4.63
C THR A 67 7.17 -15.85 3.22
N VAL A 68 7.74 -14.80 2.64
CA VAL A 68 8.33 -14.79 1.29
C VAL A 68 9.80 -14.40 1.31
N ALA A 69 10.55 -14.80 0.29
CA ALA A 69 11.97 -14.45 0.16
C ALA A 69 12.16 -12.93 0.03
N ALA A 70 13.31 -12.43 0.50
CA ALA A 70 13.69 -11.04 0.30
C ALA A 70 13.71 -10.69 -1.20
N GLY A 71 13.17 -9.51 -1.55
CA GLY A 71 12.98 -9.09 -2.94
C GLY A 71 11.65 -9.53 -3.57
N ALA A 72 10.81 -10.28 -2.86
CA ALA A 72 9.45 -10.56 -3.31
C ALA A 72 8.66 -9.26 -3.56
N THR A 73 7.88 -9.25 -4.64
CA THR A 73 7.04 -8.10 -5.00
C THR A 73 5.92 -7.90 -3.99
N THR A 74 5.78 -6.68 -3.47
CA THR A 74 4.60 -6.24 -2.71
C THR A 74 3.37 -6.18 -3.62
N LYS A 75 2.24 -6.65 -3.11
CA LYS A 75 1.00 -6.84 -3.87
C LYS A 75 -0.13 -6.00 -3.26
N GLN A 76 -1.33 -6.21 -3.79
CA GLN A 76 -2.58 -5.74 -3.23
C GLN A 76 -3.50 -6.93 -3.00
N TRP A 77 -4.28 -6.89 -1.91
CA TRP A 77 -5.19 -7.97 -1.54
C TRP A 77 -6.45 -7.44 -0.86
N THR A 78 -7.53 -8.20 -0.90
CA THR A 78 -8.74 -7.91 -0.13
C THR A 78 -8.40 -7.86 1.36
N TRP A 79 -8.85 -6.82 2.05
CA TRP A 79 -8.62 -6.75 3.50
C TRP A 79 -9.21 -7.96 4.22
N GLN A 80 -8.38 -8.57 5.07
CA GLN A 80 -8.75 -9.59 6.05
C GLN A 80 -7.82 -9.44 7.27
N GLN A 81 -8.18 -10.05 8.40
CA GLN A 81 -7.40 -9.96 9.63
C GLN A 81 -6.17 -10.87 9.58
N SER A 82 -5.23 -10.57 8.68
CA SER A 82 -3.99 -11.33 8.49
C SER A 82 -2.75 -10.44 8.59
N ASN A 83 -1.68 -10.97 9.16
CA ASN A 83 -0.47 -10.20 9.47
C ASN A 83 0.26 -9.67 8.23
N ASN A 84 0.18 -10.35 7.08
CA ASN A 84 0.78 -9.89 5.83
C ASN A 84 0.14 -8.61 5.25
N LEU A 85 -1.02 -8.21 5.78
CA LEU A 85 -1.75 -7.00 5.37
C LEU A 85 -1.59 -5.84 6.35
N LEU A 86 -0.76 -6.02 7.39
CA LEU A 86 -0.52 -5.06 8.45
C LEU A 86 0.91 -4.53 8.36
N TRP A 87 1.05 -3.21 8.40
CA TRP A 87 2.32 -2.49 8.32
C TRP A 87 2.51 -1.63 9.57
N THR A 88 3.75 -1.44 10.00
CA THR A 88 4.11 -0.46 11.04
C THR A 88 4.85 0.71 10.41
N PHE A 89 4.71 1.91 10.98
CA PHE A 89 5.53 3.07 10.63
C PHE A 89 6.45 3.35 11.80
N SER A 90 7.76 3.21 11.60
CA SER A 90 8.79 3.59 12.56
C SER A 90 9.63 4.73 12.00
N ALA A 91 10.16 5.57 12.89
CA ALA A 91 11.15 6.54 12.48
C ALA A 91 12.42 5.79 12.05
N ALA A 92 12.90 6.07 10.83
CA ALA A 92 14.25 5.72 10.42
C ALA A 92 15.17 6.82 10.99
N GLY A 93 15.71 6.57 12.19
CA GLY A 93 16.77 7.40 12.76
C GLY A 93 18.06 7.35 11.94
#